data_AF-A0A7D3VUP1-F1
#
_entry.id   AF-A0A7D3VUP1-F1
#
_cell.length_a   1.000
_cell.length_b   1.000
_cell.length_c   1.000
_cell.angle_alpha   90.00
_cell.angle_beta   90.00
_cell.angle_gamma   90.00
#
_symmetry.space_group_name_H-M   'P 1'
#
loop_
_entity.id
_entity.type
_entity.pdbx_description
1 polymer ?
#
loop_
_entity_poly.entity_id
_entity_poly.type
_entity_poly.pdbx_seq_one_letter_code
_entity_poly.pdbx_strand_id
1 'polypeptide(L)'
;MPPPPGLTEPPGLNDAERRLWAAFPTGAHVVLGDDRPAGPLPERIVRAEVIGRLLLGAGETRSGSVAAVRLRGAYITGRLDVSGGTVEHELRLEHCRLVEEPKFSNARTRQLRFADCRMPGFDGGGLQADGYLSLSGSEIEGEVRLPRAQLLGGFRMNRTRITATAPEKWALFSGGLVVDVGMFAQEAQITGGVRLVGAKMNGGLFMQGATLSNPGRIALDAQNMVVENAAEFSAGFRAVGTVRLRSARFNGILSFSKGFLDSGDPARMALHASHMVCDELLLWPAEKIKGRVSLSFSRIDLIMDHPSIWPDKLFLNGTTYQSLRGGGFKDRLGWVSRDPEFHLQPYEQLAAWYHGIGHDDLARKVQLAKLRARRRKIHPVSRAWNLVLDWTVGYGYRPWLAFAWFAVLLAVGTTVFSLDHPKGIKQPAEQPHFHALVYSLDLLIPIDTFGQQQAFDPQNWSRWVAYALIATGWVLATALIAGVTRVLRPN
;
A
#
# COMPACT_ATOMS: atom_id res chain seq x y z
N MET A 1 -25.64 -60.58 -10.78
CA MET A 1 -26.37 -59.38 -10.33
C MET A 1 -26.73 -58.59 -11.57
N PRO A 2 -28.01 -58.31 -11.84
CA PRO A 2 -28.35 -57.29 -12.82
C PRO A 2 -27.84 -55.93 -12.31
N PRO A 3 -27.46 -55.00 -13.19
CA PRO A 3 -27.18 -53.62 -12.78
C PRO A 3 -28.42 -53.03 -12.09
N PRO A 4 -28.25 -52.13 -11.11
CA PRO A 4 -29.40 -51.45 -10.50
C PRO A 4 -30.21 -50.74 -11.60
N PRO A 5 -31.54 -50.65 -11.45
CA PRO A 5 -32.38 -50.00 -12.45
C PRO A 5 -31.90 -48.58 -12.67
N GLY A 6 -31.59 -48.23 -13.93
CA GLY A 6 -31.34 -46.86 -14.34
C GLY A 6 -32.48 -45.99 -13.82
N LEU A 7 -32.14 -44.91 -13.12
CA LEU A 7 -33.13 -43.97 -12.59
C LEU A 7 -33.93 -43.42 -13.76
N THR A 8 -35.13 -43.95 -13.93
CA THR A 8 -36.11 -43.55 -14.94
C THR A 8 -36.36 -42.05 -14.87
N GLU A 9 -36.64 -41.45 -16.03
CA GLU A 9 -37.03 -40.05 -16.18
C GLU A 9 -37.92 -39.57 -15.00
N PRO A 10 -37.56 -38.49 -14.29
CA PRO A 10 -38.33 -38.02 -13.16
C PRO A 10 -39.79 -37.76 -13.56
N PRO A 11 -40.78 -38.19 -12.77
CA PRO A 11 -42.17 -37.88 -13.09
C PRO A 11 -42.40 -36.36 -13.06
N GLY A 12 -43.22 -35.88 -14.00
CA GLY A 12 -43.63 -34.47 -14.05
C GLY A 12 -42.61 -33.51 -14.65
N LEU A 13 -41.71 -33.96 -15.54
CA LEU A 13 -40.93 -33.04 -16.37
C LEU A 13 -41.85 -32.24 -17.31
N ASN A 14 -41.50 -30.98 -17.56
CA ASN A 14 -42.09 -30.21 -18.66
C ASN A 14 -41.36 -30.51 -19.99
N ASP A 15 -41.83 -29.93 -21.10
CA ASP A 15 -41.25 -30.21 -22.44
C ASP A 15 -39.77 -29.78 -22.56
N ALA A 16 -39.40 -28.65 -21.95
CA ALA A 16 -38.02 -28.16 -21.96
C ALA A 16 -37.08 -29.09 -21.15
N GLU A 17 -37.55 -29.54 -19.99
CA GLU A 17 -36.84 -30.48 -19.12
C GLU A 17 -36.71 -31.86 -19.76
N ARG A 18 -37.74 -32.35 -20.45
CA ARG A 18 -37.68 -33.58 -21.25
C ARG A 18 -36.61 -33.51 -22.33
N ARG A 19 -36.57 -32.40 -23.07
CA ARG A 19 -35.53 -32.16 -24.09
C ARG A 19 -34.13 -32.15 -23.47
N LEU A 20 -33.97 -31.55 -22.29
CA LEU A 20 -32.70 -31.55 -21.56
C LEU A 20 -32.29 -32.96 -21.11
N TRP A 21 -33.23 -33.72 -20.53
CA TRP A 21 -33.00 -35.08 -20.07
C TRP A 21 -32.59 -36.01 -21.22
N ALA A 22 -33.28 -35.92 -22.37
CA ALA A 22 -32.97 -36.70 -23.56
C ALA A 22 -31.63 -36.31 -24.22
N ALA A 23 -31.24 -35.04 -24.14
CA ALA A 23 -29.99 -34.55 -24.72
C ALA A 23 -28.75 -34.91 -23.88
N PHE A 24 -28.92 -35.02 -22.55
CA PHE A 24 -27.83 -35.24 -21.59
C PHE A 24 -26.89 -36.41 -21.94
N PRO A 25 -27.36 -37.64 -22.27
CA PRO A 25 -26.48 -38.78 -22.53
C PRO A 25 -25.50 -38.57 -23.69
N THR A 26 -25.89 -37.73 -24.66
CA THR A 26 -25.08 -37.39 -25.84
C THR A 26 -24.32 -36.07 -25.70
N GLY A 27 -24.65 -35.27 -24.67
CA GLY A 27 -24.15 -33.91 -24.51
C GLY A 27 -24.65 -32.94 -25.59
N ALA A 28 -25.76 -33.26 -26.27
CA ALA A 28 -26.34 -32.40 -27.29
C ALA A 28 -26.77 -31.05 -26.70
N HIS A 29 -26.66 -29.98 -27.49
CA HIS A 29 -27.02 -28.63 -27.04
C HIS A 29 -28.53 -28.42 -27.12
N VAL A 30 -29.15 -28.08 -25.99
CA VAL A 30 -30.58 -27.74 -25.94
C VAL A 30 -30.77 -26.24 -26.05
N VAL A 31 -31.35 -25.80 -27.17
CA VAL A 31 -31.69 -24.39 -27.41
C VAL A 31 -33.19 -24.19 -27.16
N LEU A 32 -33.52 -23.38 -26.16
CA LEU A 32 -34.89 -22.97 -25.83
C LEU A 32 -35.20 -21.55 -26.33
N GLY A 33 -34.17 -20.79 -26.69
CA GLY A 33 -34.28 -19.47 -27.31
C GLY A 33 -32.90 -18.90 -27.62
N ASP A 34 -32.84 -17.89 -28.49
CA ASP A 34 -31.57 -17.26 -28.90
C ASP A 34 -31.11 -16.16 -27.93
N ASP A 35 -32.03 -15.61 -27.14
CA ASP A 35 -31.84 -14.51 -26.20
C ASP A 35 -31.95 -14.95 -24.73
N ARG A 36 -31.73 -14.02 -23.80
CA ARG A 36 -31.91 -14.26 -22.36
C ARG A 36 -33.36 -13.99 -21.95
N PRO A 37 -34.10 -14.94 -21.35
CA PRO A 37 -35.52 -14.78 -21.10
C PRO A 37 -35.81 -13.66 -20.08
N ALA A 38 -36.70 -12.74 -20.45
CA ALA A 38 -37.13 -11.63 -19.59
C ALA A 38 -38.02 -12.10 -18.42
N GLY A 39 -38.69 -13.24 -18.56
CA GLY A 39 -39.59 -13.80 -17.56
C GLY A 39 -39.86 -15.28 -17.80
N PRO A 40 -40.72 -15.91 -16.97
CA PRO A 40 -41.06 -17.32 -17.10
C PRO A 40 -41.95 -17.55 -18.32
N LEU A 41 -41.42 -18.22 -19.34
CA LEU A 41 -42.16 -18.72 -20.50
C LEU A 41 -42.23 -20.26 -20.41
N PRO A 42 -43.42 -20.90 -20.51
CA PRO A 42 -43.58 -22.34 -20.27
C PRO A 42 -42.57 -23.24 -21.00
N GLU A 43 -42.28 -22.92 -22.25
CA GLU A 43 -41.37 -23.64 -23.15
C GLU A 43 -39.88 -23.38 -22.87
N ARG A 44 -39.57 -22.43 -21.99
CA ARG A 44 -38.20 -22.05 -21.59
C ARG A 44 -37.89 -22.32 -20.12
N ILE A 45 -38.88 -22.72 -19.32
CA ILE A 45 -38.71 -22.98 -17.89
C ILE A 45 -38.03 -24.33 -17.68
N VAL A 46 -36.94 -24.34 -16.91
CA VAL A 46 -36.25 -25.55 -16.48
C VAL A 46 -36.01 -25.46 -14.98
N ARG A 47 -36.48 -26.44 -14.20
CA ARG A 47 -36.16 -26.48 -12.77
C ARG A 47 -34.69 -26.78 -12.55
N ALA A 48 -34.05 -26.02 -11.67
CA ALA A 48 -32.68 -26.21 -11.26
C ALA A 48 -32.42 -27.59 -10.64
N GLU A 49 -33.44 -28.17 -9.99
CA GLU A 49 -33.39 -29.53 -9.45
C GLU A 49 -33.12 -30.57 -10.54
N VAL A 50 -33.71 -30.43 -11.73
CA VAL A 50 -33.48 -31.36 -12.86
C VAL A 50 -32.03 -31.27 -13.32
N ILE A 51 -31.50 -30.05 -13.43
CA ILE A 51 -30.09 -29.82 -13.75
C ILE A 51 -29.18 -30.44 -12.69
N GLY A 52 -29.47 -30.19 -11.40
CA GLY A 52 -28.70 -30.73 -10.28
C GLY A 52 -28.67 -32.25 -10.26
N ARG A 53 -29.82 -32.90 -10.49
CA ARG A 53 -29.92 -34.37 -10.59
C ARG A 53 -29.06 -34.93 -11.72
N LEU A 54 -29.10 -34.31 -12.91
CA LEU A 54 -28.26 -34.73 -14.05
C LEU A 54 -26.76 -34.58 -13.74
N LEU A 55 -26.37 -33.45 -13.12
CA LEU A 55 -24.98 -33.21 -12.72
C LEU A 55 -24.48 -34.16 -11.63
N LEU A 56 -25.36 -34.66 -10.78
CA LEU A 56 -25.09 -35.63 -9.71
C LEU A 56 -25.33 -37.09 -10.13
N GLY A 57 -25.45 -37.36 -11.44
CA GLY A 57 -25.42 -38.72 -12.00
C GLY A 57 -26.77 -39.44 -12.13
N ALA A 58 -27.91 -38.72 -12.06
CA ALA A 58 -29.22 -39.33 -12.23
C ALA A 58 -29.55 -39.73 -13.69
N GLY A 59 -28.85 -39.17 -14.67
CA GLY A 59 -29.06 -39.47 -16.10
C GLY A 59 -28.17 -40.61 -16.58
N GLU A 60 -28.70 -41.45 -17.48
CA GLU A 60 -27.89 -42.48 -18.14
C GLU A 60 -26.83 -41.84 -19.04
N THR A 61 -25.62 -42.41 -19.06
CA THR A 61 -24.56 -42.00 -19.99
C THR A 61 -24.54 -42.95 -21.19
N ARG A 62 -24.21 -42.43 -22.38
CA ARG A 62 -24.13 -43.24 -23.61
C ARG A 62 -22.67 -43.52 -23.96
N SER A 63 -22.31 -44.80 -24.09
CA SER A 63 -20.99 -45.20 -24.57
C SER A 63 -20.67 -44.58 -25.94
N GLY A 64 -19.45 -44.10 -26.12
CA GLY A 64 -19.03 -43.37 -27.32
C GLY A 64 -19.51 -41.92 -27.40
N SER A 65 -20.24 -41.41 -26.40
CA SER A 65 -20.63 -40.00 -26.28
C SER A 65 -20.17 -39.42 -24.94
N VAL A 66 -20.06 -38.09 -24.86
CA VAL A 66 -19.69 -37.40 -23.62
C VAL A 66 -20.92 -36.71 -23.06
N ALA A 67 -21.44 -37.24 -21.95
CA ALA A 67 -22.60 -36.66 -21.28
C ALA A 67 -22.29 -35.26 -20.72
N ALA A 68 -23.22 -34.33 -20.93
CA ALA A 68 -23.08 -32.95 -20.52
C ALA A 68 -24.44 -32.25 -20.41
N VAL A 69 -24.52 -31.24 -19.53
CA VAL A 69 -25.65 -30.32 -19.47
C VAL A 69 -25.29 -29.08 -20.28
N ARG A 70 -25.87 -28.93 -21.47
CA ARG A 70 -25.68 -27.77 -22.34
C ARG A 70 -27.02 -27.15 -22.67
N LEU A 71 -27.26 -25.96 -22.16
CA LEU A 71 -28.57 -25.31 -22.22
C LEU A 71 -28.42 -23.84 -22.61
N ARG A 72 -29.20 -23.41 -23.61
CA ARG A 72 -29.26 -22.03 -24.07
C ARG A 72 -30.66 -21.45 -23.94
N GLY A 73 -30.74 -20.22 -23.45
CA GLY A 73 -31.97 -19.44 -23.43
C GLY A 73 -33.00 -19.91 -22.39
N ALA A 74 -32.58 -20.58 -21.31
CA ALA A 74 -33.50 -21.11 -20.30
C ALA A 74 -33.79 -20.13 -19.16
N TYR A 75 -35.02 -20.19 -18.64
CA TYR A 75 -35.43 -19.55 -17.39
C TYR A 75 -35.41 -20.60 -16.27
N ILE A 76 -34.36 -20.55 -15.45
CA ILE A 76 -34.06 -21.60 -14.47
C ILE A 76 -34.68 -21.26 -13.11
N THR A 77 -35.64 -22.07 -12.68
CA THR A 77 -36.38 -21.88 -11.42
C THR A 77 -35.86 -22.77 -10.30
N GLY A 78 -35.94 -22.31 -9.06
CA GLY A 78 -35.34 -22.99 -7.92
C GLY A 78 -33.83 -22.82 -7.85
N ARG A 79 -33.22 -23.40 -6.81
CA ARG A 79 -31.78 -23.32 -6.56
C ARG A 79 -31.02 -24.48 -7.20
N LEU A 80 -29.99 -24.15 -7.98
CA LEU A 80 -29.02 -25.14 -8.43
C LEU A 80 -28.00 -25.34 -7.32
N ASP A 81 -28.18 -26.38 -6.52
CA ASP A 81 -27.29 -26.70 -5.39
C ASP A 81 -26.64 -28.08 -5.61
N VAL A 82 -25.33 -28.07 -5.79
CA VAL A 82 -24.49 -29.28 -5.88
C VAL A 82 -23.36 -29.22 -4.84
N SER A 83 -23.56 -28.46 -3.77
CA SER A 83 -22.55 -28.23 -2.74
C SER A 83 -22.05 -29.53 -2.11
N GLY A 84 -20.73 -29.65 -1.94
CA GLY A 84 -20.07 -30.85 -1.44
C GLY A 84 -20.09 -32.06 -2.39
N GLY A 85 -20.75 -31.96 -3.54
CA GLY A 85 -20.86 -33.02 -4.53
C GLY A 85 -19.66 -33.08 -5.49
N THR A 86 -19.57 -34.18 -6.24
CA THR A 86 -18.66 -34.32 -7.38
C THR A 86 -19.48 -34.30 -8.67
N VAL A 87 -19.20 -33.32 -9.53
CA VAL A 87 -19.86 -33.08 -10.81
C VAL A 87 -18.89 -33.43 -11.94
N GLU A 88 -19.02 -34.65 -12.46
CA GLU A 88 -18.13 -35.16 -13.52
C GLU A 88 -18.44 -34.54 -14.89
N HIS A 89 -19.69 -34.13 -15.09
CA HIS A 89 -20.20 -33.63 -16.36
C HIS A 89 -19.98 -32.12 -16.54
N GLU A 90 -19.82 -31.67 -17.78
CA GLU A 90 -19.77 -30.23 -18.09
C GLU A 90 -21.13 -29.58 -17.82
N LEU A 91 -21.12 -28.43 -17.15
CA LEU A 91 -22.26 -27.53 -17.09
C LEU A 91 -21.99 -26.31 -17.97
N ARG A 92 -22.79 -26.14 -19.01
CA ARG A 92 -22.78 -24.98 -19.88
C ARG A 92 -24.18 -24.38 -19.98
N LEU A 93 -24.31 -23.17 -19.45
CA LEU A 93 -25.48 -22.32 -19.54
C LEU A 93 -25.11 -21.09 -20.38
N GLU A 94 -25.84 -20.84 -21.45
CA GLU A 94 -25.65 -19.70 -22.34
C GLU A 94 -26.95 -18.89 -22.45
N HIS A 95 -26.92 -17.58 -22.28
CA HIS A 95 -28.13 -16.74 -22.32
C HIS A 95 -29.24 -17.22 -21.36
N CYS A 96 -28.87 -17.78 -20.20
CA CYS A 96 -29.86 -18.27 -19.23
C CYS A 96 -30.14 -17.23 -18.13
N ARG A 97 -31.33 -17.28 -17.54
CA ARG A 97 -31.66 -16.53 -16.33
C ARG A 97 -31.86 -17.49 -15.17
N LEU A 98 -31.02 -17.40 -14.15
CA LEU A 98 -31.17 -18.14 -12.91
C LEU A 98 -31.93 -17.26 -11.92
N VAL A 99 -33.05 -17.78 -11.40
CA VAL A 99 -33.90 -17.05 -10.44
C VAL A 99 -33.25 -17.00 -9.06
N GLU A 100 -32.57 -18.07 -8.65
CA GLU A 100 -31.85 -18.17 -7.39
C GLU A 100 -30.33 -18.28 -7.60
N GLU A 101 -29.57 -18.00 -6.53
CA GLU A 101 -28.13 -18.10 -6.51
C GLU A 101 -27.67 -19.56 -6.71
N PRO A 102 -26.91 -19.88 -7.77
CA PRO A 102 -26.27 -21.19 -7.91
C PRO A 102 -25.22 -21.43 -6.81
N LYS A 103 -25.23 -22.65 -6.24
CA LYS A 103 -24.35 -23.08 -5.16
C LYS A 103 -23.52 -24.29 -5.55
N PHE A 104 -22.21 -24.07 -5.54
CA PHE A 104 -21.13 -25.00 -5.84
C PHE A 104 -20.10 -25.06 -4.70
N SER A 105 -20.50 -24.66 -3.49
CA SER A 105 -19.61 -24.61 -2.33
C SER A 105 -19.06 -25.99 -2.00
N ASN A 106 -17.73 -26.09 -1.91
CA ASN A 106 -16.96 -27.32 -1.71
C ASN A 106 -17.23 -28.43 -2.74
N ALA A 107 -17.81 -28.10 -3.90
CA ALA A 107 -18.01 -29.07 -4.97
C ALA A 107 -16.68 -29.32 -5.72
N ARG A 108 -16.52 -30.53 -6.26
CA ARG A 108 -15.51 -30.83 -7.28
C ARG A 108 -16.20 -30.89 -8.64
N THR A 109 -15.67 -30.22 -9.64
CA THR A 109 -16.28 -30.17 -10.97
C THR A 109 -15.25 -30.17 -12.08
N ARG A 110 -15.68 -30.60 -13.27
CA ARG A 110 -14.85 -30.47 -14.47
C ARG A 110 -14.85 -29.04 -14.99
N GLN A 111 -15.94 -28.55 -15.57
CA GLN A 111 -15.98 -27.22 -16.17
C GLN A 111 -17.35 -26.59 -15.98
N LEU A 112 -17.35 -25.31 -15.58
CA LEU A 112 -18.55 -24.52 -15.37
C LEU A 112 -18.55 -23.29 -16.26
N ARG A 113 -19.54 -23.16 -17.13
CA ARG A 113 -19.71 -22.01 -18.01
C ARG A 113 -21.11 -21.42 -17.85
N PHE A 114 -21.15 -20.17 -17.39
CA PHE A 114 -22.32 -19.30 -17.36
C PHE A 114 -22.01 -18.10 -18.27
N ALA A 115 -22.30 -18.24 -19.55
CA ALA A 115 -22.03 -17.21 -20.54
C ALA A 115 -23.29 -16.37 -20.80
N ASP A 116 -23.16 -15.05 -20.72
CA ASP A 116 -24.26 -14.12 -21.01
C ASP A 116 -25.52 -14.40 -20.18
N CYS A 117 -25.35 -14.90 -18.96
CA CYS A 117 -26.43 -15.26 -18.04
C CYS A 117 -26.86 -14.07 -17.16
N ARG A 118 -28.00 -14.20 -16.47
CA ARG A 118 -28.38 -13.33 -15.34
C ARG A 118 -28.57 -14.18 -14.10
N MET A 119 -28.01 -13.76 -12.97
CA MET A 119 -28.17 -14.46 -11.69
C MET A 119 -28.05 -13.49 -10.51
N PRO A 120 -28.67 -13.80 -9.36
CA PRO A 120 -28.60 -12.94 -8.18
C PRO A 120 -27.27 -13.02 -7.43
N GLY A 121 -26.43 -14.01 -7.72
CA GLY A 121 -25.15 -14.25 -7.07
C GLY A 121 -24.49 -15.51 -7.62
N PHE A 122 -23.33 -15.88 -7.08
CA PHE A 122 -22.69 -17.18 -7.33
C PHE A 122 -21.89 -17.59 -6.10
N ASP A 123 -22.18 -18.76 -5.51
CA ASP A 123 -21.42 -19.29 -4.38
C ASP A 123 -20.62 -20.53 -4.78
N GLY A 124 -19.30 -20.39 -4.80
CA GLY A 124 -18.34 -21.46 -5.06
C GLY A 124 -17.21 -21.46 -4.02
N GLY A 125 -17.52 -21.17 -2.76
CA GLY A 125 -16.52 -21.24 -1.68
C GLY A 125 -15.92 -22.64 -1.55
N GLY A 126 -14.60 -22.78 -1.69
CA GLY A 126 -13.92 -24.07 -1.67
C GLY A 126 -14.13 -24.94 -2.93
N LEU A 127 -14.71 -24.38 -4.00
CA LEU A 127 -14.88 -25.08 -5.28
C LEU A 127 -13.54 -25.55 -5.84
N GLN A 128 -13.47 -26.80 -6.30
CA GLN A 128 -12.35 -27.34 -7.07
C GLN A 128 -12.83 -27.57 -8.50
N ALA A 129 -12.27 -26.84 -9.47
CA ALA A 129 -12.59 -27.02 -10.88
C ALA A 129 -11.32 -27.40 -11.66
N ASP A 130 -11.35 -28.58 -12.31
CA ASP A 130 -10.23 -29.04 -13.14
C ASP A 130 -10.11 -28.22 -14.45
N GLY A 131 -11.24 -27.78 -14.96
CA GLY A 131 -11.37 -26.87 -16.10
C GLY A 131 -11.60 -25.43 -15.65
N TYR A 132 -12.10 -24.60 -16.56
CA TYR A 132 -12.35 -23.19 -16.26
C TYR A 132 -13.72 -22.97 -15.61
N LEU A 133 -13.78 -21.95 -14.76
CA LEU A 133 -15.03 -21.26 -14.41
C LEU A 133 -15.16 -20.02 -15.30
N SER A 134 -16.23 -19.92 -16.08
CA SER A 134 -16.52 -18.74 -16.90
C SER A 134 -17.84 -18.11 -16.51
N LEU A 135 -17.81 -16.83 -16.14
CA LEU A 135 -18.95 -15.94 -15.92
C LEU A 135 -19.02 -14.84 -17.00
N SER A 136 -18.26 -14.98 -18.08
CA SER A 136 -18.10 -13.95 -19.12
C SER A 136 -19.45 -13.49 -19.71
N GLY A 137 -19.61 -12.19 -19.89
CA GLY A 137 -20.84 -11.56 -20.39
C GLY A 137 -22.03 -11.60 -19.44
N SER A 138 -21.93 -12.28 -18.30
CA SER A 138 -23.04 -12.42 -17.36
C SER A 138 -23.27 -11.15 -16.53
N GLU A 139 -24.52 -11.00 -16.08
CA GLU A 139 -24.97 -9.96 -15.17
C GLU A 139 -25.32 -10.56 -13.81
N ILE A 140 -24.62 -10.11 -12.77
CA ILE A 140 -24.71 -10.64 -11.42
C ILE A 140 -25.15 -9.51 -10.48
N GLU A 141 -26.34 -9.64 -9.91
CA GLU A 141 -26.99 -8.60 -9.09
C GLU A 141 -26.67 -8.72 -7.59
N GLY A 142 -25.62 -9.45 -7.28
CA GLY A 142 -25.15 -9.66 -5.92
C GLY A 142 -23.70 -10.10 -5.89
N GLU A 143 -23.39 -11.02 -4.99
CA GLU A 143 -22.00 -11.35 -4.67
C GLU A 143 -21.54 -12.59 -5.46
N VAL A 144 -20.32 -12.53 -6.00
CA VAL A 144 -19.60 -13.72 -6.46
C VAL A 144 -18.65 -14.14 -5.36
N ARG A 145 -18.86 -15.31 -4.78
CA ARG A 145 -18.11 -15.85 -3.66
C ARG A 145 -17.27 -17.03 -4.11
N LEU A 146 -15.95 -16.87 -4.08
CA LEU A 146 -14.98 -17.91 -4.40
C LEU A 146 -13.87 -18.01 -3.33
N PRO A 147 -14.16 -17.90 -2.02
CA PRO A 147 -13.11 -18.01 -1.01
C PRO A 147 -12.50 -19.42 -1.05
N ARG A 148 -11.17 -19.50 -1.11
CA ARG A 148 -10.40 -20.74 -1.16
C ARG A 148 -10.76 -21.69 -2.31
N ALA A 149 -11.38 -21.18 -3.38
CA ALA A 149 -11.59 -21.98 -4.59
C ALA A 149 -10.26 -22.24 -5.31
N GLN A 150 -10.17 -23.37 -6.02
CA GLN A 150 -9.03 -23.79 -6.82
C GLN A 150 -9.52 -24.05 -8.25
N LEU A 151 -9.04 -23.25 -9.19
CA LEU A 151 -9.48 -23.26 -10.58
C LEU A 151 -8.29 -23.55 -11.49
N LEU A 152 -8.13 -24.81 -11.92
CA LEU A 152 -7.00 -25.22 -12.73
C LEU A 152 -7.10 -24.63 -14.15
N GLY A 153 -8.26 -24.75 -14.80
CA GLY A 153 -8.43 -24.27 -16.18
C GLY A 153 -8.58 -22.75 -16.35
N GLY A 154 -8.55 -21.98 -15.26
CA GLY A 154 -8.62 -20.52 -15.27
C GLY A 154 -9.97 -19.96 -14.83
N PHE A 155 -10.01 -18.64 -14.60
CA PHE A 155 -11.21 -17.91 -14.22
C PHE A 155 -11.50 -16.80 -15.23
N ARG A 156 -12.66 -16.85 -15.91
CA ARG A 156 -13.02 -15.89 -16.95
C ARG A 156 -14.27 -15.10 -16.56
N MET A 157 -14.17 -13.80 -16.59
CA MET A 157 -15.26 -12.84 -16.34
C MET A 157 -15.15 -11.63 -17.27
N ASN A 158 -14.76 -11.88 -18.52
CA ASN A 158 -14.68 -10.83 -19.53
C ASN A 158 -16.08 -10.26 -19.80
N ARG A 159 -16.21 -8.93 -19.86
CA ARG A 159 -17.48 -8.22 -20.06
C ARG A 159 -18.57 -8.57 -19.02
N THR A 160 -18.20 -9.13 -17.87
CA THR A 160 -19.15 -9.43 -16.80
C THR A 160 -19.53 -8.14 -16.07
N ARG A 161 -20.81 -8.00 -15.73
CA ARG A 161 -21.33 -6.94 -14.86
C ARG A 161 -21.65 -7.52 -13.49
N ILE A 162 -21.03 -6.99 -12.44
CA ILE A 162 -21.35 -7.37 -11.04
C ILE A 162 -21.75 -6.10 -10.30
N THR A 163 -22.92 -6.13 -9.68
CA THR A 163 -23.43 -5.04 -8.84
C THR A 163 -23.68 -5.57 -7.44
N ALA A 164 -22.86 -5.18 -6.47
CA ALA A 164 -23.06 -5.54 -5.07
C ALA A 164 -24.42 -5.02 -4.58
N THR A 165 -25.08 -5.81 -3.71
CA THR A 165 -26.40 -5.46 -3.15
C THR A 165 -26.35 -4.28 -2.19
N ALA A 166 -25.19 -3.98 -1.62
CA ALA A 166 -24.99 -2.85 -0.71
C ALA A 166 -23.52 -2.37 -0.71
N PRO A 167 -23.24 -1.09 -0.35
CA PRO A 167 -21.88 -0.52 -0.42
C PRO A 167 -20.83 -1.17 0.48
N GLU A 168 -21.24 -1.83 1.57
CA GLU A 168 -20.37 -2.55 2.50
C GLU A 168 -20.01 -3.96 2.05
N LYS A 169 -20.76 -4.51 1.09
CA LYS A 169 -20.56 -5.86 0.58
C LYS A 169 -19.51 -5.88 -0.53
N TRP A 170 -18.84 -7.01 -0.66
CA TRP A 170 -17.91 -7.26 -1.75
C TRP A 170 -18.68 -7.75 -2.97
N ALA A 171 -18.46 -7.13 -4.13
CA ALA A 171 -19.00 -7.64 -5.38
C ALA A 171 -18.35 -8.98 -5.74
N LEU A 172 -17.03 -9.09 -5.54
CA LEU A 172 -16.27 -10.33 -5.67
C LEU A 172 -15.53 -10.62 -4.37
N PHE A 173 -15.89 -11.72 -3.71
CA PHE A 173 -15.28 -12.19 -2.47
C PHE A 173 -14.48 -13.48 -2.70
N SER A 174 -13.18 -13.34 -2.95
CA SER A 174 -12.30 -14.44 -3.41
C SER A 174 -10.99 -14.50 -2.62
N GLY A 175 -11.08 -14.48 -1.28
CA GLY A 175 -9.91 -14.64 -0.42
C GLY A 175 -9.29 -16.03 -0.54
N GLY A 176 -7.99 -16.12 -0.79
CA GLY A 176 -7.25 -17.38 -0.96
C GLY A 176 -7.60 -18.15 -2.24
N LEU A 177 -8.17 -17.48 -3.24
CA LEU A 177 -8.43 -18.07 -4.56
C LEU A 177 -7.12 -18.49 -5.23
N VAL A 178 -7.06 -19.69 -5.80
CA VAL A 178 -5.93 -20.18 -6.61
C VAL A 178 -6.41 -20.39 -8.03
N VAL A 179 -5.72 -19.79 -9.00
CA VAL A 179 -6.03 -19.92 -10.42
C VAL A 179 -4.75 -20.25 -11.20
N ASP A 180 -4.72 -21.40 -11.86
CA ASP A 180 -3.49 -21.87 -12.51
C ASP A 180 -3.27 -21.21 -13.87
N VAL A 181 -4.22 -21.30 -14.80
CA VAL A 181 -4.06 -20.70 -16.15
C VAL A 181 -4.18 -19.17 -16.14
N GLY A 182 -4.83 -18.59 -15.14
CA GLY A 182 -4.96 -17.14 -14.97
C GLY A 182 -6.41 -16.64 -14.86
N MET A 183 -6.54 -15.41 -14.37
CA MET A 183 -7.81 -14.71 -14.21
C MET A 183 -7.96 -13.63 -15.29
N PHE A 184 -9.01 -13.72 -16.08
CA PHE A 184 -9.33 -12.79 -17.17
C PHE A 184 -10.62 -12.04 -16.84
N ALA A 185 -10.54 -10.73 -16.65
CA ALA A 185 -11.65 -9.84 -16.33
C ALA A 185 -11.64 -8.61 -17.23
N GLN A 186 -11.39 -8.82 -18.52
CA GLN A 186 -11.29 -7.76 -19.51
C GLN A 186 -12.65 -7.09 -19.71
N GLU A 187 -12.68 -5.76 -19.71
CA GLU A 187 -13.90 -4.96 -19.87
C GLU A 187 -15.01 -5.30 -18.84
N ALA A 188 -14.64 -5.91 -17.71
CA ALA A 188 -15.58 -6.19 -16.62
C ALA A 188 -16.02 -4.89 -15.95
N GLN A 189 -17.29 -4.84 -15.51
CA GLN A 189 -17.86 -3.68 -14.83
C GLN A 189 -18.33 -4.12 -13.44
N ILE A 190 -17.58 -3.73 -12.41
CA ILE A 190 -17.80 -4.17 -11.04
C ILE A 190 -18.11 -2.95 -10.17
N THR A 191 -19.34 -2.90 -9.66
CA THR A 191 -19.80 -1.91 -8.68
C THR A 191 -19.82 -2.56 -7.30
N GLY A 192 -19.00 -2.05 -6.39
CA GLY A 192 -18.63 -2.69 -5.13
C GLY A 192 -17.16 -3.12 -5.11
N GLY A 193 -16.69 -3.60 -3.96
CA GLY A 193 -15.28 -3.98 -3.82
C GLY A 193 -14.94 -5.34 -4.45
N VAL A 194 -13.71 -5.50 -4.92
CA VAL A 194 -13.11 -6.80 -5.29
C VAL A 194 -12.09 -7.22 -4.24
N ARG A 195 -12.25 -8.42 -3.67
CA ARG A 195 -11.34 -8.98 -2.66
C ARG A 195 -10.58 -10.20 -3.20
N LEU A 196 -9.27 -10.05 -3.38
CA LEU A 196 -8.31 -11.08 -3.81
C LEU A 196 -7.21 -11.30 -2.77
N VAL A 197 -7.51 -11.10 -1.49
CA VAL A 197 -6.53 -11.24 -0.40
C VAL A 197 -5.99 -12.67 -0.34
N GLY A 198 -4.67 -12.79 -0.40
CA GLY A 198 -3.96 -14.08 -0.40
C GLY A 198 -4.20 -14.93 -1.64
N ALA A 199 -4.77 -14.37 -2.72
CA ALA A 199 -4.98 -15.09 -3.95
C ALA A 199 -3.64 -15.43 -4.64
N LYS A 200 -3.62 -16.54 -5.38
CA LYS A 200 -2.47 -16.97 -6.19
C LYS A 200 -2.91 -17.08 -7.65
N MET A 201 -2.26 -16.30 -8.51
CA MET A 201 -2.52 -16.26 -9.95
C MET A 201 -1.28 -16.73 -10.68
N ASN A 202 -1.22 -18.03 -11.00
CA ASN A 202 -0.02 -18.61 -11.61
C ASN A 202 0.12 -18.13 -13.07
N GLY A 203 -0.98 -18.11 -13.82
CA GLY A 203 -0.99 -17.66 -15.22
C GLY A 203 -1.20 -16.16 -15.42
N GLY A 204 -1.40 -15.39 -14.34
CA GLY A 204 -1.56 -13.93 -14.39
C GLY A 204 -2.96 -13.41 -14.06
N LEU A 205 -3.05 -12.08 -13.96
CA LEU A 205 -4.27 -11.32 -13.70
C LEU A 205 -4.45 -10.26 -14.78
N PHE A 206 -5.51 -10.38 -15.57
CA PHE A 206 -5.74 -9.55 -16.76
C PHE A 206 -7.06 -8.79 -16.62
N MET A 207 -6.97 -7.49 -16.32
CA MET A 207 -8.13 -6.60 -16.10
C MET A 207 -8.16 -5.44 -17.10
N GLN A 208 -7.70 -5.65 -18.34
CA GLN A 208 -7.65 -4.60 -19.35
C GLN A 208 -9.05 -4.01 -19.61
N GLY A 209 -9.17 -2.69 -19.59
CA GLY A 209 -10.46 -2.00 -19.80
C GLY A 209 -11.50 -2.23 -18.69
N ALA A 210 -11.19 -2.95 -17.61
CA ALA A 210 -12.14 -3.19 -16.53
C ALA A 210 -12.41 -1.91 -15.73
N THR A 211 -13.63 -1.76 -15.23
CA THR A 211 -14.03 -0.67 -14.33
C THR A 211 -14.40 -1.24 -12.97
N LEU A 212 -13.65 -0.84 -11.95
CA LEU A 212 -13.93 -1.13 -10.54
C LEU A 212 -14.40 0.16 -9.86
N SER A 213 -15.63 0.17 -9.37
CA SER A 213 -16.24 1.35 -8.74
C SER A 213 -16.66 1.05 -7.31
N ASN A 214 -15.91 1.60 -6.36
CA ASN A 214 -16.23 1.59 -4.92
C ASN A 214 -15.76 2.90 -4.26
N PRO A 215 -16.38 4.05 -4.61
CA PRO A 215 -15.93 5.37 -4.20
C PRO A 215 -15.89 5.52 -2.67
N GLY A 216 -14.83 6.16 -2.15
CA GLY A 216 -14.63 6.32 -0.70
C GLY A 216 -14.30 5.03 0.04
N ARG A 217 -14.16 3.89 -0.65
CA ARG A 217 -13.84 2.57 -0.11
C ARG A 217 -12.73 1.90 -0.93
N ILE A 218 -12.53 0.60 -0.75
CA ILE A 218 -11.50 -0.18 -1.45
C ILE A 218 -12.13 -0.76 -2.71
N ALA A 219 -11.64 -0.37 -3.88
CA ALA A 219 -12.07 -0.93 -5.15
C ALA A 219 -11.45 -2.32 -5.37
N LEU A 220 -10.18 -2.49 -5.04
CA LEU A 220 -9.44 -3.75 -5.14
C LEU A 220 -8.59 -3.99 -3.89
N ASP A 221 -8.87 -5.08 -3.16
CA ASP A 221 -8.09 -5.53 -2.00
C ASP A 221 -7.34 -6.82 -2.36
N ALA A 222 -6.09 -6.68 -2.79
CA ALA A 222 -5.20 -7.77 -3.20
C ALA A 222 -3.98 -7.88 -2.28
N GLN A 223 -4.20 -7.75 -0.97
CA GLN A 223 -3.15 -7.93 0.03
C GLN A 223 -2.60 -9.36 0.01
N ASN A 224 -1.28 -9.51 0.14
CA ASN A 224 -0.60 -10.81 0.12
C ASN A 224 -0.89 -11.66 -1.15
N MET A 225 -1.37 -11.04 -2.23
CA MET A 225 -1.59 -11.73 -3.50
C MET A 225 -0.25 -12.08 -4.13
N VAL A 226 -0.16 -13.26 -4.75
CA VAL A 226 0.99 -13.68 -5.54
C VAL A 226 0.55 -13.82 -6.99
N VAL A 227 1.27 -13.14 -7.89
CA VAL A 227 1.09 -13.29 -9.33
C VAL A 227 2.44 -13.74 -9.89
N GLU A 228 2.47 -14.94 -10.46
CA GLU A 228 3.70 -15.54 -10.97
C GLU A 228 4.09 -14.99 -12.35
N ASN A 229 3.10 -14.57 -13.14
CA ASN A 229 3.31 -14.00 -14.46
C ASN A 229 3.00 -12.49 -14.46
N ALA A 230 2.13 -12.00 -15.33
CA ALA A 230 1.78 -10.59 -15.43
C ALA A 230 0.49 -10.23 -14.69
N ALA A 231 0.45 -9.01 -14.16
CA ALA A 231 -0.75 -8.32 -13.68
C ALA A 231 -0.99 -7.06 -14.54
N GLU A 232 -2.01 -7.12 -15.40
CA GLU A 232 -2.31 -6.11 -16.41
C GLU A 232 -3.57 -5.31 -16.06
N PHE A 233 -3.36 -4.08 -15.62
CA PHE A 233 -4.38 -3.06 -15.36
C PHE A 233 -4.29 -1.95 -16.43
N SER A 234 -4.36 -2.35 -17.69
CA SER A 234 -4.08 -1.49 -18.84
C SER A 234 -5.29 -1.22 -19.73
N ALA A 235 -5.07 -0.54 -20.87
CA ALA A 235 -6.07 -0.28 -21.92
C ALA A 235 -7.40 0.31 -21.39
N GLY A 236 -7.32 1.38 -20.60
CA GLY A 236 -8.49 2.06 -20.07
C GLY A 236 -9.08 1.43 -18.81
N PHE A 237 -8.33 0.56 -18.10
CA PHE A 237 -8.68 0.13 -16.74
C PHE A 237 -8.99 1.34 -15.85
N ARG A 238 -10.07 1.29 -15.07
CA ARG A 238 -10.50 2.37 -14.16
C ARG A 238 -10.74 1.79 -12.77
N ALA A 239 -10.06 2.34 -11.77
CA ALA A 239 -10.37 2.09 -10.37
C ALA A 239 -10.81 3.39 -9.68
N VAL A 240 -12.07 3.43 -9.26
CA VAL A 240 -12.63 4.49 -8.42
C VAL A 240 -12.76 3.95 -6.99
N GLY A 241 -11.86 4.37 -6.12
CA GLY A 241 -11.61 3.80 -4.78
C GLY A 241 -10.15 3.38 -4.63
N THR A 242 -9.78 2.88 -3.45
CA THR A 242 -8.41 2.44 -3.19
C THR A 242 -8.09 1.11 -3.88
N VAL A 243 -6.98 1.06 -4.61
CA VAL A 243 -6.31 -0.18 -5.02
C VAL A 243 -5.25 -0.51 -3.99
N ARG A 244 -5.39 -1.65 -3.32
CA ARG A 244 -4.49 -2.09 -2.24
C ARG A 244 -3.75 -3.36 -2.63
N LEU A 245 -2.42 -3.24 -2.75
CA LEU A 245 -1.48 -4.29 -3.12
C LEU A 245 -0.44 -4.54 -2.00
N ARG A 246 -0.82 -4.30 -0.74
CA ARG A 246 0.11 -4.42 0.39
C ARG A 246 0.65 -5.85 0.50
N SER A 247 1.97 -5.99 0.60
CA SER A 247 2.65 -7.28 0.71
C SER A 247 2.37 -8.24 -0.46
N ALA A 248 1.88 -7.72 -1.59
CA ALA A 248 1.71 -8.52 -2.80
C ALA A 248 3.07 -8.80 -3.46
N ARG A 249 3.16 -9.92 -4.17
CA ARG A 249 4.33 -10.33 -4.93
C ARG A 249 3.96 -10.50 -6.40
N PHE A 250 4.74 -9.87 -7.28
CA PHE A 250 4.60 -9.97 -8.72
C PHE A 250 5.95 -10.39 -9.29
N ASN A 251 6.09 -11.66 -9.69
CA ASN A 251 7.32 -12.22 -10.28
C ASN A 251 7.46 -11.89 -11.77
N GLY A 252 6.87 -10.77 -12.17
CA GLY A 252 6.74 -10.34 -13.55
C GLY A 252 6.24 -8.89 -13.60
N ILE A 253 5.50 -8.56 -14.65
CA ILE A 253 5.09 -7.18 -14.92
C ILE A 253 3.82 -6.84 -14.13
N LEU A 254 3.87 -5.75 -13.34
CA LEU A 254 2.71 -5.03 -12.82
C LEU A 254 2.50 -3.76 -13.64
N SER A 255 1.48 -3.76 -14.49
CA SER A 255 1.22 -2.69 -15.46
C SER A 255 -0.06 -1.93 -15.13
N PHE A 256 0.05 -0.59 -15.07
CA PHE A 256 -1.08 0.35 -15.00
C PHE A 256 -1.12 1.25 -16.26
N SER A 257 -0.58 0.77 -17.37
CA SER A 257 -0.42 1.58 -18.58
C SER A 257 -1.77 1.99 -19.17
N LYS A 258 -1.97 3.30 -19.39
CA LYS A 258 -3.24 3.90 -19.83
C LYS A 258 -4.42 3.61 -18.88
N GLY A 259 -4.15 3.27 -17.62
CA GLY A 259 -5.16 3.12 -16.58
C GLY A 259 -5.53 4.45 -15.92
N PHE A 260 -6.58 4.42 -15.11
CA PHE A 260 -7.06 5.53 -14.28
C PHE A 260 -7.17 5.05 -12.83
N LEU A 261 -6.48 5.73 -11.92
CA LEU A 261 -6.52 5.47 -10.49
C LEU A 261 -7.03 6.72 -9.78
N ASP A 262 -8.22 6.61 -9.20
CA ASP A 262 -8.89 7.71 -8.51
C ASP A 262 -9.44 7.22 -7.18
N SER A 263 -8.93 7.71 -6.05
CA SER A 263 -9.45 7.34 -4.74
C SER A 263 -10.85 7.91 -4.45
N GLY A 264 -11.34 8.86 -5.26
CA GLY A 264 -12.53 9.67 -5.02
C GLY A 264 -12.35 10.73 -3.93
N ASP A 265 -11.22 10.72 -3.22
CA ASP A 265 -10.88 11.63 -2.13
C ASP A 265 -9.35 11.83 -2.09
N PRO A 266 -8.84 13.05 -2.30
CA PRO A 266 -7.40 13.35 -2.25
C PRO A 266 -6.69 12.96 -0.95
N ALA A 267 -7.42 12.79 0.16
CA ALA A 267 -6.87 12.35 1.42
C ALA A 267 -6.64 10.83 1.50
N ARG A 268 -7.29 10.05 0.64
CA ARG A 268 -7.20 8.58 0.61
C ARG A 268 -6.10 8.10 -0.33
N MET A 269 -5.69 6.86 -0.12
CA MET A 269 -4.79 6.17 -1.02
C MET A 269 -5.53 5.80 -2.30
N ALA A 270 -5.02 6.21 -3.45
CA ALA A 270 -5.43 5.66 -4.74
C ALA A 270 -4.74 4.32 -4.98
N LEU A 271 -3.42 4.27 -4.71
CA LEU A 271 -2.61 3.06 -4.76
C LEU A 271 -1.85 2.88 -3.45
N HIS A 272 -2.17 1.81 -2.73
CA HIS A 272 -1.48 1.40 -1.52
C HIS A 272 -0.72 0.10 -1.78
N ALA A 273 0.54 0.22 -2.18
CA ALA A 273 1.43 -0.89 -2.51
C ALA A 273 2.64 -0.92 -1.56
N SER A 274 2.39 -0.92 -0.25
CA SER A 274 3.47 -1.01 0.75
C SER A 274 3.95 -2.46 0.91
N HIS A 275 5.24 -2.66 1.18
CA HIS A 275 5.87 -3.98 1.33
C HIS A 275 5.71 -4.89 0.09
N MET A 276 5.45 -4.32 -1.08
CA MET A 276 5.29 -5.08 -2.32
C MET A 276 6.66 -5.57 -2.80
N VAL A 277 6.68 -6.76 -3.42
CA VAL A 277 7.84 -7.24 -4.18
C VAL A 277 7.41 -7.35 -5.64
N CYS A 278 8.14 -6.72 -6.56
CA CYS A 278 7.75 -6.67 -7.96
C CYS A 278 8.98 -6.61 -8.85
N ASP A 279 9.04 -7.45 -9.89
CA ASP A 279 10.16 -7.44 -10.83
C ASP A 279 10.09 -6.17 -11.70
N GLU A 280 8.93 -5.90 -12.32
CA GLU A 280 8.76 -4.71 -13.16
C GLU A 280 7.45 -3.97 -12.84
N LEU A 281 7.55 -2.71 -12.41
CA LEU A 281 6.42 -1.80 -12.24
C LEU A 281 6.35 -0.83 -13.42
N LEU A 282 5.33 -0.98 -14.27
CA LEU A 282 5.03 -0.07 -15.38
C LEU A 282 3.90 0.88 -14.99
N LEU A 283 4.26 2.10 -14.58
CA LEU A 283 3.33 3.10 -14.08
C LEU A 283 3.19 4.29 -15.05
N TRP A 284 2.44 4.07 -16.13
CA TRP A 284 2.08 5.07 -17.14
C TRP A 284 0.56 5.23 -17.29
N PRO A 285 -0.16 5.69 -16.25
CA PRO A 285 -1.60 5.95 -16.35
C PRO A 285 -1.90 7.07 -17.37
N ALA A 286 -3.14 7.10 -17.86
CA ALA A 286 -3.59 8.09 -18.84
C ALA A 286 -3.64 9.52 -18.27
N GLU A 287 -3.80 9.65 -16.95
CA GLU A 287 -3.89 10.92 -16.22
C GLU A 287 -3.08 10.85 -14.91
N LYS A 288 -2.87 12.00 -14.27
CA LYS A 288 -2.30 12.08 -12.92
C LYS A 288 -3.17 11.27 -11.95
N ILE A 289 -2.55 10.43 -11.13
CA ILE A 289 -3.23 9.62 -10.11
C ILE A 289 -3.90 10.57 -9.10
N LYS A 290 -5.21 10.41 -8.90
CA LYS A 290 -6.01 11.24 -7.99
C LYS A 290 -6.10 10.57 -6.63
N GLY A 291 -5.42 11.14 -5.64
CA GLY A 291 -5.28 10.55 -4.30
C GLY A 291 -3.82 10.50 -3.87
N ARG A 292 -3.51 9.62 -2.92
CA ARG A 292 -2.15 9.38 -2.42
C ARG A 292 -1.61 8.06 -2.93
N VAL A 293 -0.29 7.96 -3.06
CA VAL A 293 0.39 6.71 -3.42
C VAL A 293 1.44 6.36 -2.38
N SER A 294 1.52 5.07 -2.01
CA SER A 294 2.55 4.56 -1.10
C SER A 294 3.20 3.34 -1.72
N LEU A 295 4.52 3.39 -1.80
CA LEU A 295 5.39 2.27 -2.13
C LEU A 295 6.24 1.85 -0.92
N SER A 296 5.92 2.37 0.28
CA SER A 296 6.76 2.22 1.47
C SER A 296 7.19 0.77 1.72
N PHE A 297 8.47 0.57 2.00
CA PHE A 297 9.08 -0.75 2.25
C PHE A 297 9.00 -1.75 1.09
N SER A 298 8.69 -1.30 -0.14
CA SER A 298 8.63 -2.18 -1.31
C SER A 298 10.00 -2.41 -1.93
N ARG A 299 10.16 -3.55 -2.58
CA ARG A 299 11.35 -3.92 -3.36
C ARG A 299 10.91 -4.09 -4.80
N ILE A 300 11.40 -3.23 -5.68
CA ILE A 300 10.97 -3.21 -7.07
C ILE A 300 12.20 -3.22 -7.97
N ASP A 301 12.43 -4.25 -8.77
CA ASP A 301 13.67 -4.32 -9.54
C ASP A 301 13.74 -3.21 -10.59
N LEU A 302 12.68 -3.03 -11.38
CA LEU A 302 12.55 -1.96 -12.37
C LEU A 302 11.29 -1.12 -12.13
N ILE A 303 11.46 0.19 -11.99
CA ILE A 303 10.34 1.14 -12.06
C ILE A 303 10.43 1.90 -13.38
N MET A 304 9.43 1.69 -14.24
CA MET A 304 9.21 2.52 -15.43
C MET A 304 7.99 3.41 -15.19
N ASP A 305 8.19 4.72 -15.12
CA ASP A 305 7.11 5.65 -14.83
C ASP A 305 7.23 6.93 -15.67
N HIS A 306 6.27 7.84 -15.51
CA HIS A 306 6.34 9.18 -16.09
C HIS A 306 6.16 10.20 -14.97
N PRO A 307 7.10 11.12 -14.69
CA PRO A 307 7.06 11.88 -13.44
C PRO A 307 5.83 12.76 -13.18
N SER A 308 5.12 13.18 -14.24
CA SER A 308 3.90 13.98 -14.12
C SER A 308 2.70 13.21 -13.59
N ILE A 309 2.74 11.87 -13.61
CA ILE A 309 1.60 11.03 -13.21
C ILE A 309 1.45 10.89 -11.70
N TRP A 310 2.53 11.10 -10.96
CA TRP A 310 2.55 10.90 -9.51
C TRP A 310 1.75 12.00 -8.81
N PRO A 311 1.03 11.67 -7.72
CA PRO A 311 0.34 12.67 -6.92
C PRO A 311 1.32 13.55 -6.14
N ASP A 312 0.79 14.59 -5.50
CA ASP A 312 1.60 15.53 -4.71
C ASP A 312 2.06 14.92 -3.38
N LYS A 313 1.31 13.94 -2.84
CA LYS A 313 1.67 13.19 -1.64
C LYS A 313 2.01 11.75 -2.00
N LEU A 314 3.29 11.40 -1.80
CA LEU A 314 3.86 10.11 -2.14
C LEU A 314 4.74 9.61 -0.99
N PHE A 315 4.53 8.38 -0.57
CA PHE A 315 5.29 7.75 0.52
C PHE A 315 6.28 6.73 -0.03
N LEU A 316 7.56 7.00 0.16
CA LEU A 316 8.66 6.17 -0.39
C LEU A 316 9.56 5.58 0.68
N ASN A 317 9.35 5.88 1.96
CA ASN A 317 10.20 5.38 3.04
C ASN A 317 10.38 3.85 2.96
N GLY A 318 11.63 3.39 2.91
CA GLY A 318 12.01 1.98 2.81
C GLY A 318 11.89 1.38 1.41
N THR A 319 11.48 2.15 0.39
CA THR A 319 11.39 1.65 -0.99
C THR A 319 12.78 1.46 -1.56
N THR A 320 13.04 0.30 -2.16
CA THR A 320 14.30 -0.01 -2.84
C THR A 320 14.02 -0.41 -4.28
N TYR A 321 14.95 -0.06 -5.17
CA TYR A 321 14.87 -0.40 -6.58
C TYR A 321 16.24 -0.55 -7.22
N GLN A 322 16.36 -1.41 -8.23
CA GLN A 322 17.61 -1.60 -8.96
C GLN A 322 17.75 -0.59 -10.11
N SER A 323 16.66 -0.38 -10.86
CA SER A 323 16.65 0.51 -12.02
C SER A 323 15.43 1.44 -12.00
N LEU A 324 15.66 2.72 -12.29
CA LEU A 324 14.63 3.70 -12.61
C LEU A 324 14.70 4.07 -14.08
N ARG A 325 13.57 4.05 -14.77
CA ARG A 325 13.47 4.54 -16.15
C ARG A 325 12.36 5.58 -16.27
N GLY A 326 12.65 6.62 -17.06
CA GLY A 326 11.80 7.78 -17.22
C GLY A 326 12.22 8.97 -16.35
N GLY A 327 11.82 10.17 -16.76
CA GLY A 327 12.04 11.41 -16.01
C GLY A 327 13.47 11.94 -15.98
N GLY A 328 13.60 13.25 -15.82
CA GLY A 328 14.90 13.90 -15.63
C GLY A 328 15.32 13.95 -14.17
N PHE A 329 16.54 14.45 -13.94
CA PHE A 329 17.09 14.63 -12.59
C PHE A 329 16.18 15.45 -11.66
N LYS A 330 15.67 16.59 -12.14
CA LYS A 330 14.81 17.48 -11.35
C LYS A 330 13.52 16.78 -10.93
N ASP A 331 12.97 15.96 -11.81
CA ASP A 331 11.74 15.22 -11.55
C ASP A 331 11.94 14.18 -10.45
N ARG A 332 13.04 13.42 -10.52
CA ARG A 332 13.40 12.43 -9.50
C ARG A 332 13.71 13.05 -8.15
N LEU A 333 14.37 14.21 -8.15
CA LEU A 333 14.61 14.95 -6.93
C LEU A 333 13.30 15.45 -6.31
N GLY A 334 12.38 15.94 -7.13
CA GLY A 334 11.03 16.29 -6.72
C GLY A 334 10.30 15.08 -6.14
N TRP A 335 10.36 13.93 -6.81
CA TRP A 335 9.72 12.66 -6.43
C TRP A 335 10.08 12.21 -5.02
N VAL A 336 11.37 12.17 -4.66
CA VAL A 336 11.81 11.79 -3.29
C VAL A 336 11.47 12.81 -2.21
N SER A 337 11.10 14.04 -2.60
CA SER A 337 10.76 15.13 -1.67
C SER A 337 9.25 15.28 -1.39
N ARG A 338 8.41 14.47 -2.05
CA ARG A 338 6.93 14.51 -1.92
C ARG A 338 6.39 13.83 -0.67
N ASP A 339 7.24 13.17 0.11
CA ASP A 339 6.84 12.61 1.40
C ASP A 339 6.60 13.75 2.40
N PRO A 340 5.43 13.83 3.05
CA PRO A 340 5.17 14.83 4.09
C PRO A 340 6.16 14.75 5.24
N GLU A 341 6.68 13.56 5.54
CA GLU A 341 7.69 13.32 6.56
C GLU A 341 9.09 13.25 5.95
N PHE A 342 10.10 13.71 6.69
CA PHE A 342 11.47 13.68 6.15
C PHE A 342 12.09 12.34 6.50
N HIS A 343 12.44 11.58 5.46
CA HIS A 343 13.19 10.34 5.57
C HIS A 343 14.51 10.45 4.81
N LEU A 344 15.59 9.93 5.40
CA LEU A 344 16.91 9.93 4.76
C LEU A 344 16.98 8.93 3.61
N GLN A 345 16.39 7.75 3.81
CA GLN A 345 16.54 6.58 2.94
C GLN A 345 16.13 6.84 1.47
N PRO A 346 15.02 7.53 1.14
CA PRO A 346 14.67 7.77 -0.28
C PRO A 346 15.73 8.57 -1.05
N TYR A 347 16.38 9.53 -0.39
CA TYR A 347 17.47 10.30 -0.99
C TYR A 347 18.73 9.45 -1.15
N GLU A 348 19.01 8.57 -0.19
CA GLU A 348 20.18 7.67 -0.24
C GLU A 348 20.02 6.63 -1.35
N GLN A 349 18.84 6.04 -1.49
CA GLN A 349 18.52 5.12 -2.59
C GLN A 349 18.71 5.80 -3.95
N LEU A 350 18.18 7.02 -4.13
CA LEU A 350 18.31 7.74 -5.40
C LEU A 350 19.77 8.13 -5.70
N ALA A 351 20.52 8.56 -4.68
CA ALA A 351 21.93 8.88 -4.86
C ALA A 351 22.77 7.63 -5.21
N ALA A 352 22.51 6.50 -4.54
CA ALA A 352 23.16 5.23 -4.82
C ALA A 352 22.86 4.75 -6.24
N TRP A 353 21.63 4.89 -6.71
CA TRP A 353 21.27 4.57 -8.09
C TRP A 353 22.01 5.45 -9.12
N TYR A 354 22.02 6.77 -8.95
CA TYR A 354 22.78 7.66 -9.84
C TYR A 354 24.27 7.34 -9.87
N HIS A 355 24.86 7.02 -8.72
CA HIS A 355 26.24 6.56 -8.63
C HIS A 355 26.44 5.25 -9.41
N GLY A 356 25.56 4.26 -9.21
CA GLY A 356 25.64 2.95 -9.88
C GLY A 356 25.54 3.01 -11.41
N ILE A 357 24.85 4.01 -11.97
CA ILE A 357 24.79 4.24 -13.43
C ILE A 357 25.87 5.20 -13.95
N GLY A 358 26.82 5.63 -13.12
CA GLY A 358 27.97 6.46 -13.50
C GLY A 358 27.76 7.98 -13.47
N HIS A 359 26.67 8.47 -12.84
CA HIS A 359 26.35 9.90 -12.73
C HIS A 359 26.65 10.47 -11.32
N ASP A 360 27.93 10.51 -10.96
CA ASP A 360 28.41 10.97 -9.66
C ASP A 360 28.10 12.43 -9.32
N ASP A 361 28.04 13.30 -10.33
CA ASP A 361 27.66 14.70 -10.15
C ASP A 361 26.21 14.82 -9.68
N LEU A 362 25.31 14.00 -10.24
CA LEU A 362 23.90 13.94 -9.86
C LEU A 362 23.74 13.34 -8.47
N ALA A 363 24.46 12.26 -8.17
CA ALA A 363 24.48 11.65 -6.83
C ALA A 363 24.86 12.67 -5.74
N ARG A 364 25.92 13.47 -5.96
CA ARG A 364 26.31 14.57 -5.05
C ARG A 364 25.22 15.62 -4.91
N LYS A 365 24.54 16.01 -6.00
CA LYS A 365 23.42 16.96 -5.95
C LYS A 365 22.25 16.42 -5.13
N VAL A 366 21.94 15.12 -5.20
CA VAL A 366 20.93 14.47 -4.35
C VAL A 366 21.34 14.54 -2.87
N GLN A 367 22.59 14.25 -2.54
CA GLN A 367 23.10 14.33 -1.16
C GLN A 367 23.03 15.76 -0.59
N LEU A 368 23.36 16.78 -1.40
CA LEU A 368 23.19 18.18 -1.00
C LEU A 368 21.72 18.53 -0.76
N ALA A 369 20.82 18.05 -1.60
CA ALA A 369 19.39 18.24 -1.43
C ALA A 369 18.85 17.54 -0.16
N LYS A 370 19.36 16.34 0.16
CA LYS A 370 19.08 15.62 1.43
C LYS A 370 19.42 16.50 2.63
N LEU A 371 20.61 17.11 2.65
CA LEU A 371 21.03 18.02 3.73
C LEU A 371 20.17 19.29 3.81
N ARG A 372 19.76 19.85 2.67
CA ARG A 372 18.84 21.01 2.62
C ARG A 372 17.47 20.65 3.17
N ALA A 373 16.90 19.51 2.76
CA ALA A 373 15.61 19.01 3.24
C ALA A 373 15.63 18.73 4.75
N ARG A 374 16.68 18.08 5.27
CA ARG A 374 16.89 17.86 6.70
C ARG A 374 16.91 19.19 7.47
N ARG A 375 17.66 20.17 6.97
CA ARG A 375 17.76 21.49 7.62
C ARG A 375 16.43 22.23 7.64
N ARG A 376 15.61 22.13 6.59
CA ARG A 376 14.30 22.82 6.51
C ARG A 376 13.34 22.47 7.65
N LYS A 377 13.46 21.28 8.25
CA LYS A 377 12.62 20.84 9.37
C LYS A 377 13.21 21.07 10.77
N ILE A 378 14.40 21.66 10.87
CA ILE A 378 14.96 22.11 12.16
C ILE A 378 14.14 23.32 12.64
N HIS A 379 13.56 23.22 13.83
CA HIS A 379 12.73 24.26 14.45
C HIS A 379 13.45 25.63 14.43
N PRO A 380 12.77 26.74 14.11
CA PRO A 380 13.42 28.06 14.04
C PRO A 380 14.15 28.42 15.34
N VAL A 381 13.62 28.02 16.50
CA VAL A 381 14.27 28.22 17.81
C VAL A 381 15.57 27.42 17.95
N SER A 382 15.63 26.17 17.46
CA SER A 382 16.89 25.42 17.51
C SER A 382 17.92 25.92 16.51
N ARG A 383 17.51 26.56 15.41
CA ARG A 383 18.44 27.32 14.56
C ARG A 383 19.01 28.55 15.25
N ALA A 384 18.17 29.33 15.93
CA ALA A 384 18.62 30.50 16.68
C ALA A 384 19.55 30.08 17.83
N TRP A 385 19.19 29.03 18.57
CA TRP A 385 20.00 28.45 19.63
C TRP A 385 21.35 27.91 19.11
N ASN A 386 21.33 27.22 17.96
CA ASN A 386 22.56 26.76 17.31
C ASN A 386 23.45 27.92 16.87
N LEU A 387 22.88 29.06 16.45
CA LEU A 387 23.64 30.25 16.07
C LEU A 387 24.28 30.92 17.31
N VAL A 388 23.55 30.98 18.42
CA VAL A 388 24.06 31.44 19.72
C VAL A 388 25.18 30.53 20.22
N LEU A 389 25.02 29.21 20.13
CA LEU A 389 26.05 28.24 20.51
C LEU A 389 27.29 28.29 19.60
N ASP A 390 27.12 28.53 18.31
CA ASP A 390 28.23 28.66 17.37
C ASP A 390 29.05 29.94 17.65
N TRP A 391 28.38 31.04 17.99
CA TRP A 391 29.03 32.30 18.35
C TRP A 391 29.73 32.26 19.72
N THR A 392 29.17 31.52 20.68
CA THR A 392 29.69 31.47 22.06
C THR A 392 30.73 30.36 22.28
N VAL A 393 30.48 29.14 21.78
CA VAL A 393 31.26 27.93 22.12
C VAL A 393 31.74 27.15 20.89
N GLY A 394 31.28 27.48 19.68
CA GLY A 394 31.78 26.89 18.42
C GLY A 394 31.72 25.36 18.39
N TYR A 395 30.66 24.75 18.93
CA TYR A 395 30.44 23.30 18.99
C TYR A 395 31.57 22.46 19.63
N GLY A 396 32.39 23.07 20.49
CA GLY A 396 33.52 22.39 21.13
C GLY A 396 34.72 22.16 20.20
N TYR A 397 34.70 22.73 18.98
CA TYR A 397 35.84 22.67 18.04
C TYR A 397 36.74 23.90 18.11
N ARG A 398 36.32 24.95 18.84
CA ARG A 398 37.09 26.20 19.01
C ARG A 398 37.19 26.61 20.49
N PRO A 399 37.84 25.81 21.35
CA PRO A 399 37.95 26.07 22.79
C PRO A 399 38.62 27.42 23.11
N TRP A 400 39.41 27.97 22.18
CA TRP A 400 40.04 29.29 22.33
C TRP A 400 39.04 30.46 22.47
N LEU A 401 37.80 30.33 21.97
CA LEU A 401 36.77 31.35 22.11
C LEU A 401 36.29 31.51 23.56
N ALA A 402 36.28 30.43 24.35
CA ALA A 402 35.96 30.50 25.77
C ALA A 402 37.01 31.31 26.54
N PHE A 403 38.30 31.17 26.18
CA PHE A 403 39.38 32.00 26.75
C PHE A 403 39.27 33.47 26.32
N ALA A 404 38.88 33.75 25.07
CA ALA A 404 38.66 35.11 24.60
C ALA A 404 37.49 35.79 25.36
N TRP A 405 36.36 35.09 25.53
CA TRP A 405 35.23 35.59 26.34
C TRP A 405 35.60 35.76 27.81
N PHE A 406 36.35 34.81 28.38
CA PHE A 406 36.87 34.93 29.74
C PHE A 406 37.76 36.18 29.89
N ALA A 407 38.67 36.44 28.95
CA ALA A 407 39.54 37.61 28.98
C ALA A 407 38.74 38.93 28.85
N VAL A 408 37.72 38.98 27.98
CA VAL A 408 36.84 40.15 27.84
C VAL A 408 36.05 40.40 29.12
N LEU A 409 35.40 39.38 29.68
CA LEU A 409 34.64 39.50 30.92
C LEU A 409 35.54 39.89 32.09
N LEU A 410 36.76 39.35 32.14
CA LEU A 410 37.75 39.71 33.14
C LEU A 410 38.15 41.18 33.02
N ALA A 411 38.40 41.67 31.80
CA ALA A 411 38.74 43.07 31.55
C ALA A 411 37.58 44.01 31.95
N VAL A 412 36.35 43.63 31.61
CA VAL A 412 35.14 44.39 31.98
C VAL A 412 34.96 44.43 33.50
N GLY A 413 35.03 43.28 34.17
CA GLY A 413 34.95 43.20 35.63
C GLY A 413 36.04 44.03 36.30
N THR A 414 37.28 43.88 35.86
CA THR A 414 38.43 44.64 36.39
C THR A 414 38.20 46.14 36.25
N THR A 415 37.69 46.58 35.10
CA THR A 415 37.39 47.99 34.85
C THR A 415 36.27 48.47 35.78
N VAL A 416 35.16 47.75 35.87
CA VAL A 416 34.00 48.13 36.71
C VAL A 416 34.40 48.21 38.19
N PHE A 417 35.08 47.21 38.73
CA PHE A 417 35.45 47.19 40.16
C PHE A 417 36.69 48.02 40.49
N SER A 418 37.40 48.54 39.48
CA SER A 418 38.40 49.60 39.66
C SER A 418 37.76 50.99 39.77
N LEU A 419 36.59 51.18 39.17
CA LEU A 419 35.83 52.43 39.21
C LEU A 419 34.87 52.49 40.41
N ASP A 420 34.26 51.36 40.75
CA ASP A 420 33.33 51.21 41.87
C ASP A 420 33.86 50.12 42.82
N HIS A 421 34.63 50.54 43.82
CA HIS A 421 35.28 49.63 44.76
C HIS A 421 34.26 48.94 45.69
N PRO A 422 34.23 47.60 45.74
CA PRO A 422 33.34 46.87 46.63
C PRO A 422 33.73 47.09 48.10
N LYS A 423 32.75 47.03 49.00
CA LYS A 423 32.96 47.31 50.42
C LYS A 423 33.45 46.06 51.15
N GLY A 424 34.49 46.22 51.95
CA GLY A 424 34.99 45.14 52.80
C GLY A 424 34.00 44.77 53.91
N ILE A 425 33.71 43.48 54.06
CA ILE A 425 32.70 42.95 55.00
C ILE A 425 33.35 42.46 56.31
N LYS A 426 34.65 42.10 56.27
CA LYS A 426 35.39 41.54 57.42
C LYS A 426 36.03 42.65 58.29
N GLN A 427 36.57 42.32 59.46
CA GLN A 427 37.30 43.33 60.27
C GLN A 427 38.60 43.76 59.56
N PRO A 428 39.07 45.02 59.70
CA PRO A 428 40.20 45.55 58.91
C PRO A 428 41.50 44.75 59.01
N ALA A 429 41.73 44.05 60.13
CA ALA A 429 42.91 43.22 60.36
C ALA A 429 42.89 41.87 59.60
N GLU A 430 41.74 41.45 59.08
CA GLU A 430 41.55 40.17 58.37
C GLU A 430 41.18 40.36 56.89
N GLN A 431 41.17 41.60 56.40
CA GLN A 431 40.85 41.90 55.00
C GLN A 431 42.13 41.82 54.13
N PRO A 432 42.14 41.01 53.06
CA PRO A 432 43.20 41.10 52.06
C PRO A 432 43.13 42.45 51.33
N HIS A 433 44.27 42.96 50.85
CA HIS A 433 44.28 44.19 50.05
C HIS A 433 43.42 44.01 48.79
N PHE A 434 42.53 44.96 48.53
CA PHE A 434 41.62 44.86 47.39
C PHE A 434 42.36 45.02 46.06
N HIS A 435 42.18 44.07 45.16
CA HIS A 435 42.67 44.13 43.79
C HIS A 435 41.55 43.81 42.81
N ALA A 436 41.12 44.80 42.02
CA ALA A 436 39.97 44.68 41.11
C ALA A 436 40.10 43.50 40.12
N LEU A 437 41.32 43.24 39.63
CA LEU A 437 41.60 42.11 38.74
C LEU A 437 41.47 40.76 39.45
N VAL A 438 42.03 40.65 40.65
CA VAL A 438 41.97 39.40 41.44
C VAL A 438 40.54 39.13 41.90
N TYR A 439 39.80 40.18 42.29
CA TYR A 439 38.39 40.09 42.62
C TYR A 439 37.54 39.62 41.42
N SER A 440 37.80 40.16 40.22
CA SER A 440 37.09 39.74 39.00
C SER A 440 37.44 38.31 38.57
N LEU A 441 38.69 37.88 38.78
CA LEU A 441 39.12 36.49 38.60
C LEU A 441 38.40 35.55 39.58
N ASP A 442 38.34 35.93 40.86
CA ASP A 442 37.68 35.15 41.91
C ASP A 442 36.17 35.00 41.64
N LEU A 443 35.53 36.01 41.01
CA LEU A 443 34.13 35.94 40.59
C LEU A 443 33.91 35.06 39.34
N LEU A 444 34.85 35.05 38.38
CA LEU A 444 34.72 34.30 37.12
C LEU A 444 35.15 32.84 37.24
N ILE A 445 36.07 32.52 38.15
CA ILE A 445 36.54 31.16 38.40
C ILE A 445 35.68 30.60 39.53
N PRO A 446 34.84 29.57 39.29
CA PRO A 446 33.91 29.03 40.29
C PRO A 446 34.62 28.11 41.30
N ILE A 447 35.72 28.59 41.87
CA ILE A 447 36.53 27.93 42.89
C ILE A 447 37.02 29.04 43.82
N ASP A 448 36.83 28.87 45.13
CA ASP A 448 37.36 29.80 46.14
C ASP A 448 38.89 29.80 46.09
N THR A 449 39.47 30.69 45.28
CA THR A 449 40.89 30.62 44.93
C THR A 449 41.70 31.71 45.64
N PHE A 450 41.16 32.92 45.74
CA PHE A 450 41.89 34.07 46.25
C PHE A 450 41.25 34.77 47.45
N GLY A 451 40.04 34.34 47.85
CA GLY A 451 39.37 34.81 49.08
C GLY A 451 38.87 36.26 49.04
N GLN A 452 38.95 36.91 47.88
CA GLN A 452 38.53 38.29 47.65
C GLN A 452 37.00 38.38 47.56
N GLN A 453 36.34 37.42 46.91
CA GLN A 453 34.88 37.34 46.82
C GLN A 453 34.20 37.29 48.19
N GLN A 454 34.80 36.57 49.15
CA GLN A 454 34.26 36.41 50.51
C GLN A 454 34.60 37.58 51.44
N ALA A 455 35.52 38.45 51.03
CA ALA A 455 35.96 39.60 51.82
C ALA A 455 35.26 40.91 51.41
N PHE A 456 34.77 41.01 50.17
CA PHE A 456 34.25 42.25 49.58
C PHE A 456 32.87 42.07 48.92
N ASP A 457 31.87 42.88 49.32
CA ASP A 457 30.52 42.91 48.74
C ASP A 457 30.37 44.07 47.76
N PRO A 458 30.06 43.81 46.47
CA PRO A 458 29.78 44.86 45.51
C PRO A 458 28.42 45.48 45.80
N GLN A 459 28.32 46.80 45.62
CA GLN A 459 27.15 47.58 46.02
C GLN A 459 26.39 48.10 44.81
N ASN A 460 25.12 48.44 44.99
CA ASN A 460 24.32 49.10 43.96
C ASN A 460 24.28 48.32 42.63
N TRP A 461 24.68 48.95 41.52
CA TRP A 461 24.62 48.38 40.18
C TRP A 461 25.78 47.42 39.89
N SER A 462 26.95 47.59 40.52
CA SER A 462 28.12 46.70 40.33
C SER A 462 27.87 45.29 40.89
N ARG A 463 26.88 45.13 41.78
CA ARG A 463 26.37 43.83 42.24
C ARG A 463 25.78 42.99 41.11
N TRP A 464 25.04 43.60 40.19
CA TRP A 464 24.50 42.89 39.03
C TRP A 464 25.59 42.42 38.07
N VAL A 465 26.67 43.21 37.95
CA VAL A 465 27.86 42.82 37.20
C VAL A 465 28.55 41.62 37.87
N ALA A 466 28.68 41.63 39.20
CA ALA A 466 29.24 40.49 39.94
C ALA A 466 28.41 39.21 39.73
N TYR A 467 27.07 39.28 39.83
CA TYR A 467 26.20 38.13 39.55
C TYR A 467 26.30 37.64 38.11
N ALA A 468 26.41 38.56 37.14
CA ALA A 468 26.61 38.18 35.74
C ALA A 468 27.95 37.47 35.52
N LEU A 469 29.03 37.96 36.14
CA LEU A 469 30.36 37.33 36.10
C LEU A 469 30.35 35.93 36.74
N ILE A 470 29.73 35.76 37.91
CA ILE A 470 29.60 34.44 38.55
C ILE A 470 28.80 33.48 37.66
N ALA A 471 27.63 33.90 37.18
CA ALA A 471 26.77 33.05 36.36
C ALA A 471 27.46 32.64 35.05
N THR A 472 28.12 33.58 34.38
CA THR A 472 28.88 33.29 33.14
C THR A 472 30.14 32.48 33.41
N GLY A 473 30.79 32.68 34.56
CA GLY A 473 31.93 31.88 35.02
C GLY A 473 31.61 30.39 35.13
N TRP A 474 30.48 30.05 35.76
CA TRP A 474 29.97 28.66 35.81
C TRP A 474 29.68 28.08 34.42
N VAL A 475 29.11 28.88 33.50
CA VAL A 475 28.84 28.45 32.12
C VAL A 475 30.13 28.22 31.34
N LEU A 476 31.12 29.11 31.47
CA LEU A 476 32.41 28.98 30.80
C LEU A 476 33.22 27.80 31.36
N ALA A 477 33.22 27.60 32.67
CA ALA A 477 33.91 26.48 33.32
C ALA A 477 33.32 25.13 32.87
N THR A 478 31.98 25.00 32.84
CA THR A 478 31.31 23.79 32.36
C THR A 478 31.55 23.55 30.86
N ALA A 479 31.54 24.61 30.04
CA ALA A 479 31.88 24.52 28.62
C ALA A 479 33.34 24.10 28.37
N LEU A 480 34.29 24.60 29.17
CA LEU A 480 35.71 24.25 29.10
C LEU A 480 35.93 22.78 29.48
N ILE A 481 35.35 22.31 30.58
CA ILE A 481 35.44 20.90 31.03
C ILE A 481 34.84 19.96 29.97
N ALA A 482 33.68 20.33 29.40
CA ALA A 482 33.05 19.56 28.33
C ALA A 482 33.88 19.55 27.02
N GLY A 483 34.56 20.65 26.71
CA GLY A 483 35.47 20.76 25.57
C GLY A 483 36.72 19.88 25.74
N VAL A 484 37.39 19.97 26.89
CA VAL A 484 38.62 19.22 27.19
C VAL A 484 38.36 17.70 27.26
N THR A 485 37.26 17.28 27.89
CA THR A 485 36.89 15.84 27.95
C THR A 485 36.63 15.24 26.57
N ARG A 486 36.13 16.04 25.62
CA ARG A 486 35.88 15.61 24.24
C ARG A 486 37.15 15.53 23.38
N VAL A 487 38.13 16.40 23.64
CA VAL A 487 39.45 16.34 22.97
C VAL A 487 40.27 15.14 23.46
N LEU A 488 40.13 14.75 24.72
CA LEU A 488 40.84 13.62 25.32
C LEU A 488 40.23 12.24 25.00
N ARG A 489 39.02 12.19 24.45
CA ARG A 489 38.38 10.96 23.94
C ARG A 489 37.84 11.19 22.53
N PRO A 490 38.71 11.16 21.50
CA PRO A 490 38.24 11.14 20.13
C PRO A 490 37.56 9.78 19.87
N ASN A 491 36.24 9.79 19.68
CA ASN A 491 35.52 8.65 19.10
C ASN A 491 35.77 8.60 17.59
#